data_AF-A0AA43QQW5-F1
#
_entry.id   AF-A0AA43QQW5-F1
#
_cell.length_a   1.000
_cell.length_b   1.000
_cell.length_c   1.000
_cell.angle_alpha   90.00
_cell.angle_beta   90.00
_cell.angle_gamma   90.00
#
_symmetry.space_group_name_H-M   'P 1'
#
loop_
_entity.id
_entity.type
_entity.pdbx_description
1 polymer ?
#
loop_
_entity_poly.entity_id
_entity_poly.type
_entity_poly.pdbx_seq_one_letter_code
_entity_poly.pdbx_strand_id
1 'polypeptide(L)'
;MAGEEANVAVAAMVVALVALLVTSGDLDNRSEPISRRKEQKAKSAQSIIPKSMFVGDGVHHTGLPHNAFRNPRSWFSSPAITYRRRSWDFMPPEIIRPFASSTVGDIIAIAHRLGMGWIDLRPEEGSMRAEGGGLTFTSTTVRGLGILLQFNSSHHVRHQKIEAWRHFTIPCEEADALGFGIVKVCERYLLLSDLILDDEGDCVQEILRDLSMDRELIERFCNNVPQRGLQGLGDLMSLAAPFMPVRGLRVRNIMKIHRDFCPSHFNCWEGFHVFELRLEKLYQRGECSEQMAHLRAEFQRMKDTWKEHWTNQVQDSSEGNKVPEGYLEELQSLWDETSNYLRDSARTGGFGSSVASLISGHIFQAIEDPEMVDKADQDEGKHKEFGEGLNKSHSWRTAARMHLYIDRIPMIVQFVQGRDNIDLTMHEMFEDSLLIDAWWTLIFKAMCWHRAHYMIKGKTRGYGGIPVNSKFHNSKLPVYIV
;
A
#
# COMPACT_ATOMS: atom_id res chain seq x y z
N MET A 1 17.83 30.20 -25.77
CA MET A 1 18.60 29.90 -24.55
C MET A 1 17.71 29.74 -23.31
N ALA A 2 16.75 30.65 -23.00
CA ALA A 2 15.87 30.48 -21.82
C ALA A 2 14.94 29.24 -21.85
N GLY A 3 14.65 28.68 -23.03
CA GLY A 3 13.84 27.45 -23.16
C GLY A 3 14.55 26.14 -22.81
N GLU A 4 15.88 26.11 -22.69
CA GLU A 4 16.63 24.88 -22.35
C GLU A 4 16.62 24.58 -20.84
N GLU A 5 16.57 25.59 -19.96
CA GLU A 5 16.68 25.38 -18.50
C GLU A 5 15.38 24.85 -17.85
N ALA A 6 14.21 25.30 -18.29
CA ALA A 6 12.92 24.76 -17.81
C ALA A 6 12.68 23.32 -18.29
N ASN A 7 13.16 23.01 -19.51
CA ASN A 7 13.25 21.65 -20.00
C ASN A 7 14.18 20.82 -19.11
N VAL A 8 15.23 21.39 -18.53
CA VAL A 8 16.11 20.68 -17.60
C VAL A 8 15.47 20.43 -16.24
N ALA A 9 14.63 21.30 -15.67
CA ALA A 9 14.01 21.04 -14.36
C ALA A 9 12.93 19.94 -14.43
N VAL A 10 12.04 20.03 -15.42
CA VAL A 10 10.94 19.07 -15.62
C VAL A 10 11.48 17.79 -16.25
N ALA A 11 12.41 17.88 -17.21
CA ALA A 11 13.12 16.69 -17.64
C ALA A 11 14.08 16.18 -16.56
N ALA A 12 14.55 16.95 -15.57
CA ALA A 12 15.30 16.38 -14.44
C ALA A 12 14.39 15.75 -13.41
N MET A 13 13.17 16.24 -13.20
CA MET A 13 12.15 15.55 -12.40
C MET A 13 11.69 14.28 -13.09
N VAL A 14 11.43 14.33 -14.41
CA VAL A 14 10.99 13.18 -15.20
C VAL A 14 12.16 12.24 -15.52
N VAL A 15 13.38 12.71 -15.74
CA VAL A 15 14.59 11.87 -15.84
C VAL A 15 15.02 11.40 -14.46
N ALA A 16 14.77 12.11 -13.36
CA ALA A 16 14.91 11.55 -12.03
C ALA A 16 13.89 10.43 -11.88
N LEU A 17 12.58 10.67 -12.07
CA LEU A 17 11.57 9.63 -12.01
C LEU A 17 11.89 8.44 -12.96
N VAL A 18 12.24 8.68 -14.22
CA VAL A 18 12.51 7.64 -15.23
C VAL A 18 13.86 6.98 -15.02
N ALA A 19 14.95 7.71 -14.78
CA ALA A 19 16.24 7.09 -14.47
C ALA A 19 16.20 6.38 -13.12
N LEU A 20 15.38 6.85 -12.16
CA LEU A 20 15.17 6.13 -10.91
C LEU A 20 14.36 4.84 -11.19
N LEU A 21 13.25 4.91 -11.91
CA LEU A 21 12.45 3.72 -12.26
C LEU A 21 13.15 2.70 -13.17
N VAL A 22 14.10 3.13 -14.02
CA VAL A 22 14.81 2.25 -14.97
C VAL A 22 16.12 1.70 -14.39
N THR A 23 16.81 2.41 -13.50
CA THR A 23 18.08 1.91 -12.93
C THR A 23 17.90 0.86 -11.82
N SER A 24 16.66 0.56 -11.41
CA SER A 24 16.35 -0.57 -10.52
C SER A 24 16.46 -1.95 -11.19
N GLY A 25 16.53 -2.01 -12.52
CA GLY A 25 16.61 -3.29 -13.26
C GLY A 25 18.02 -3.74 -13.66
N ASP A 26 19.01 -2.85 -13.69
CA ASP A 26 20.19 -3.06 -14.56
C ASP A 26 21.56 -2.83 -13.91
N LEU A 27 21.63 -2.66 -12.58
CA LEU A 27 22.89 -2.29 -11.90
C LEU A 27 23.72 -3.44 -11.31
N ASP A 28 23.28 -4.70 -11.41
CA ASP A 28 24.03 -5.84 -10.82
C ASP A 28 24.98 -6.56 -11.79
N ASN A 29 25.07 -6.14 -13.06
CA ASN A 29 26.04 -6.75 -13.98
C ASN A 29 26.74 -5.68 -14.82
N ARG A 30 27.94 -5.24 -14.40
CA ARG A 30 29.13 -4.98 -15.26
C ARG A 30 30.22 -4.23 -14.51
N SER A 31 31.27 -4.95 -14.16
CA SER A 31 32.59 -4.44 -13.79
C SER A 31 33.39 -4.06 -15.04
N GLU A 32 33.37 -2.78 -15.45
CA GLU A 32 34.39 -2.26 -16.38
C GLU A 32 34.86 -0.82 -16.07
N PRO A 33 36.13 -0.47 -16.37
CA PRO A 33 36.80 0.70 -15.82
C PRO A 33 36.46 2.03 -16.51
N ILE A 34 36.56 3.10 -15.72
CA ILE A 34 36.01 4.44 -15.91
C ILE A 34 36.70 5.28 -17.02
N SER A 35 37.81 4.83 -17.62
CA SER A 35 38.65 5.70 -18.48
C SER A 35 38.12 5.94 -19.90
N ARG A 36 37.23 5.09 -20.44
CA ARG A 36 36.67 5.28 -21.80
C ARG A 36 35.33 6.04 -21.86
N ARG A 37 34.78 6.46 -20.71
CA ARG A 37 33.40 7.00 -20.62
C ARG A 37 33.23 8.49 -20.94
N LYS A 38 34.30 9.27 -21.05
CA LYS A 38 34.19 10.74 -21.18
C LYS A 38 33.92 11.24 -22.62
N GLU A 39 34.32 10.49 -23.65
CA GLU A 39 34.16 10.95 -25.03
C GLU A 39 32.88 10.44 -25.73
N GLN A 40 32.29 9.34 -25.26
CA GLN A 40 31.09 8.76 -25.90
C GLN A 40 29.76 9.30 -25.34
N LYS A 41 29.77 9.95 -24.16
CA LYS A 41 28.56 10.45 -23.48
C LYS A 41 27.99 11.77 -24.02
N ALA A 42 28.76 12.56 -24.76
CA ALA A 42 28.24 13.79 -25.38
C ALA A 42 27.43 13.52 -26.66
N LYS A 43 27.64 12.37 -27.33
CA LYS A 43 26.96 12.03 -28.59
C LYS A 43 25.80 11.02 -28.45
N SER A 44 25.61 10.42 -27.28
CA SER A 44 24.61 9.37 -27.05
C SER A 44 23.37 9.81 -26.24
N ALA A 45 23.43 10.95 -25.54
CA ALA A 45 22.29 11.49 -24.78
C ALA A 45 21.11 11.96 -25.66
N GLN A 46 21.31 12.17 -26.96
CA GLN A 46 20.25 12.47 -27.92
C GLN A 46 19.60 11.22 -28.56
N SER A 47 20.07 10.01 -28.26
CA SER A 47 19.61 8.77 -28.93
C SER A 47 18.90 7.74 -28.03
N ILE A 48 18.72 8.03 -26.73
CA ILE A 48 18.14 7.08 -25.75
C ILE A 48 16.65 7.37 -25.49
N ILE A 49 16.04 8.32 -26.18
CA ILE A 49 14.57 8.47 -26.20
C ILE A 49 14.06 7.75 -27.45
N PRO A 50 13.32 6.63 -27.34
CA PRO A 50 12.69 6.01 -28.50
C PRO A 50 11.77 7.04 -29.17
N LYS A 51 11.91 7.23 -30.48
CA LYS A 51 11.03 8.10 -31.28
C LYS A 51 9.53 7.72 -31.18
N SER A 52 9.19 6.57 -30.59
CA SER A 52 7.82 6.14 -30.30
C SER A 52 7.20 6.77 -29.04
N MET A 53 7.90 7.66 -28.33
CA MET A 53 7.38 8.38 -27.16
C MET A 53 6.62 9.67 -27.53
N PHE A 54 6.50 9.98 -28.82
CA PHE A 54 5.75 11.12 -29.33
C PHE A 54 4.41 10.63 -29.90
N VAL A 55 3.33 10.75 -29.13
CA VAL A 55 1.97 10.63 -29.68
C VAL A 55 1.57 12.01 -30.18
N GLY A 56 1.53 12.15 -31.51
CA GLY A 56 0.92 13.29 -32.20
C GLY A 56 -0.61 13.19 -32.17
N ASP A 57 -1.23 14.36 -32.32
CA ASP A 57 -2.66 14.67 -32.17
C ASP A 57 -3.66 13.65 -32.76
N GLY A 58 -4.77 13.44 -32.05
CA GLY A 58 -5.94 12.72 -32.55
C GLY A 58 -6.96 12.37 -31.45
N VAL A 59 -8.09 13.09 -31.44
CA VAL A 59 -9.25 12.95 -30.54
C VAL A 59 -9.91 11.56 -30.67
N HIS A 60 -10.41 10.99 -29.56
CA HIS A 60 -11.81 10.53 -29.37
C HIS A 60 -11.97 9.67 -28.09
N HIS A 61 -12.90 10.10 -27.22
CA HIS A 61 -13.56 9.25 -26.24
C HIS A 61 -14.31 8.11 -26.94
N THR A 62 -14.21 6.88 -26.43
CA THR A 62 -15.32 5.94 -26.12
C THR A 62 -14.80 4.51 -25.90
N GLY A 63 -15.25 3.85 -24.84
CA GLY A 63 -15.27 2.38 -24.72
C GLY A 63 -14.07 1.75 -24.00
N LEU A 64 -14.27 1.33 -22.76
CA LEU A 64 -13.37 0.40 -22.06
C LEU A 64 -13.41 -0.97 -22.77
N PRO A 65 -12.30 -1.51 -23.32
CA PRO A 65 -12.29 -2.87 -23.83
C PRO A 65 -11.97 -3.85 -22.70
N HIS A 66 -12.77 -4.90 -22.62
CA HIS A 66 -12.70 -6.05 -21.70
C HIS A 66 -11.38 -6.89 -21.75
N ASN A 67 -10.30 -6.39 -22.35
CA ASN A 67 -9.06 -7.13 -22.62
C ASN A 67 -7.78 -6.49 -22.00
N ALA A 68 -7.91 -5.65 -20.98
CA ALA A 68 -6.78 -4.95 -20.35
C ALA A 68 -5.77 -5.85 -19.59
N PHE A 69 -6.06 -7.14 -19.39
CA PHE A 69 -5.25 -8.03 -18.55
C PHE A 69 -3.96 -8.59 -19.20
N ARG A 70 -3.64 -8.27 -20.46
CA ARG A 70 -2.47 -8.86 -21.15
C ARG A 70 -1.35 -7.89 -21.54
N ASN A 71 -1.43 -6.61 -21.18
CA ASN A 71 -0.39 -5.65 -21.57
C ASN A 71 0.29 -5.01 -20.35
N PRO A 72 1.51 -5.43 -19.95
CA PRO A 72 2.24 -4.79 -18.85
C PRO A 72 2.52 -3.30 -19.08
N ARG A 73 2.29 -2.78 -20.30
CA ARG A 73 2.42 -1.37 -20.66
C ARG A 73 1.25 -0.48 -20.21
N SER A 74 0.09 -1.03 -19.84
CA SER A 74 -1.04 -0.21 -19.32
C SER A 74 -0.94 0.11 -17.84
N TRP A 75 0.09 -0.39 -17.15
CA TRP A 75 0.26 -0.32 -15.69
C TRP A 75 1.10 0.88 -15.27
N PHE A 76 1.75 1.53 -16.23
CA PHE A 76 2.51 2.75 -16.00
C PHE A 76 1.66 3.94 -16.43
N SER A 77 1.13 4.68 -15.46
CA SER A 77 0.82 6.10 -15.69
C SER A 77 2.16 6.85 -15.79
N SER A 78 2.84 6.66 -16.92
CA SER A 78 4.07 7.39 -17.22
C SER A 78 3.73 8.88 -17.21
N PRO A 79 4.51 9.74 -16.53
CA PRO A 79 4.27 11.18 -16.60
C PRO A 79 4.33 11.63 -18.06
N ALA A 80 3.17 12.00 -18.61
CA ALA A 80 3.05 12.44 -19.98
C ALA A 80 3.41 13.93 -20.05
N ILE A 81 4.58 14.25 -20.59
CA ILE A 81 4.97 15.64 -20.84
C ILE A 81 4.32 16.11 -22.13
N THR A 82 3.54 17.18 -22.06
CA THR A 82 3.02 17.86 -23.25
C THR A 82 3.69 19.22 -23.40
N TYR A 83 4.38 19.44 -24.53
CA TYR A 83 5.00 20.73 -24.82
C TYR A 83 3.95 21.73 -25.33
N ARG A 84 3.95 22.94 -24.77
CA ARG A 84 3.09 24.04 -25.23
C ARG A 84 3.93 25.29 -25.46
N ARG A 85 3.72 25.95 -26.61
CA ARG A 85 4.35 27.23 -26.92
C ARG A 85 3.43 28.37 -26.47
N ARG A 86 3.95 29.31 -25.69
CA ARG A 86 3.23 30.53 -25.27
C ARG A 86 4.05 31.77 -25.61
N SER A 87 3.38 32.90 -25.88
CA SER A 87 4.07 34.18 -25.99
C SER A 87 4.45 34.68 -24.60
N TRP A 88 5.60 35.34 -24.52
CA TRP A 88 6.12 35.91 -23.28
C TRP A 88 5.40 37.20 -22.87
N ASP A 89 4.76 37.87 -23.82
CA ASP A 89 4.11 39.19 -23.62
C ASP A 89 2.95 39.17 -22.61
N PHE A 90 2.44 37.98 -22.28
CA PHE A 90 1.32 37.79 -21.35
C PHE A 90 1.73 37.12 -20.03
N MET A 91 3.03 36.99 -19.75
CA MET A 91 3.49 36.43 -18.49
C MET A 91 3.56 37.51 -17.40
N PRO A 92 3.17 37.20 -16.15
CA PRO A 92 3.40 38.10 -15.02
C PRO A 92 4.90 38.45 -14.91
N PRO A 93 5.26 39.68 -14.49
CA PRO A 93 6.65 40.12 -14.41
C PRO A 93 7.51 39.26 -13.46
N GLU A 94 6.89 38.58 -12.50
CA GLU A 94 7.55 37.65 -11.57
C GLU A 94 8.01 36.37 -12.26
N ILE A 95 7.44 36.03 -13.42
CA ILE A 95 7.78 34.85 -14.19
C ILE A 95 8.79 35.24 -15.25
N ILE A 96 10.07 35.03 -14.92
CA ILE A 96 11.21 35.34 -15.81
C ILE A 96 11.77 34.11 -16.53
N ARG A 97 11.22 32.91 -16.27
CA ARG A 97 11.67 31.63 -16.83
C ARG A 97 10.48 30.77 -17.28
N PRO A 98 10.65 29.91 -18.31
CA PRO A 98 9.60 28.98 -18.67
C PRO A 98 9.30 28.04 -17.50
N PHE A 99 8.07 27.55 -17.44
CA PHE A 99 7.58 26.70 -16.37
C PHE A 99 6.80 25.53 -16.96
N ALA A 100 6.69 24.43 -16.20
CA ALA A 100 5.67 23.42 -16.46
C ALA A 100 4.40 23.73 -15.69
N SER A 101 3.27 23.20 -16.16
CA SER A 101 2.01 23.20 -15.42
C SER A 101 1.65 21.77 -15.03
N SER A 102 1.23 21.60 -13.79
CA SER A 102 0.69 20.35 -13.22
C SER A 102 -0.53 20.68 -12.37
N THR A 103 -1.04 19.69 -11.63
CA THR A 103 -2.09 19.90 -10.63
C THR A 103 -1.57 19.62 -9.22
N VAL A 104 -2.26 20.14 -8.21
CA VAL A 104 -1.94 19.87 -6.79
C VAL A 104 -1.94 18.37 -6.50
N GLY A 105 -2.93 17.62 -7.02
CA GLY A 105 -2.98 16.16 -6.83
C GLY A 105 -1.74 15.48 -7.41
N ASP A 106 -1.34 15.84 -8.63
CA ASP A 106 -0.16 15.25 -9.27
C ASP A 106 1.14 15.59 -8.50
N ILE A 107 1.27 16.83 -8.02
CA ILE A 107 2.44 17.25 -7.23
C ILE A 107 2.55 16.49 -5.92
N ILE A 108 1.42 16.26 -5.24
CA ILE A 108 1.38 15.44 -4.01
C ILE A 108 1.80 14.01 -4.30
N ALA A 109 1.24 13.38 -5.33
CA ALA A 109 1.60 12.02 -5.72
C ALA A 109 3.10 11.91 -6.08
N ILE A 110 3.63 12.87 -6.83
CA ILE A 110 5.06 12.94 -7.17
C ILE A 110 5.92 13.09 -5.91
N ALA A 111 5.55 13.96 -4.97
CA ALA A 111 6.28 14.11 -3.71
C ALA A 111 6.34 12.79 -2.94
N HIS A 112 5.22 12.08 -2.86
CA HIS A 112 5.15 10.78 -2.21
C HIS A 112 6.04 9.73 -2.90
N ARG A 113 5.97 9.64 -4.23
CA ARG A 113 6.82 8.74 -5.02
C ARG A 113 8.31 9.01 -4.85
N LEU A 114 8.68 10.27 -4.63
CA LEU A 114 10.05 10.68 -4.32
C LEU A 114 10.45 10.44 -2.86
N GLY A 115 9.55 9.92 -2.03
CA GLY A 115 9.80 9.68 -0.60
C GLY A 115 9.83 10.95 0.24
N MET A 116 9.18 12.03 -0.24
CA MET A 116 9.09 13.30 0.48
C MET A 116 7.89 13.30 1.42
N GLY A 117 8.05 13.95 2.58
CA GLY A 117 6.96 14.25 3.50
C GLY A 117 6.53 15.71 3.40
N TRP A 118 5.22 15.96 3.42
CA TRP A 118 4.64 17.31 3.45
C TRP A 118 4.84 17.97 4.83
N ILE A 119 5.52 19.11 4.88
CA ILE A 119 5.71 19.91 6.10
C ILE A 119 4.58 20.94 6.26
N ASP A 120 4.16 21.55 5.15
CA ASP A 120 3.00 22.45 5.08
C ASP A 120 2.22 22.11 3.81
N LEU A 121 0.91 21.95 3.91
CA LEU A 121 0.06 21.61 2.78
C LEU A 121 -1.29 22.32 2.91
N ARG A 122 -1.30 23.58 2.49
CA ARG A 122 -2.50 24.43 2.36
C ARG A 122 -2.54 25.01 0.94
N PRO A 123 -2.86 24.19 -0.07
CA PRO A 123 -2.91 24.63 -1.47
C PRO A 123 -3.90 25.78 -1.70
N GLU A 124 -4.99 25.83 -0.93
CA GLU A 124 -5.99 26.90 -0.99
C GLU A 124 -5.40 28.27 -0.59
N GLU A 125 -4.38 28.28 0.28
CA GLU A 125 -3.63 29.48 0.69
C GLU A 125 -2.37 29.69 -0.18
N GLY A 126 -2.09 28.76 -1.10
CA GLY A 126 -0.89 28.71 -1.93
C GLY A 126 0.40 28.36 -1.16
N SER A 127 0.28 27.80 0.05
CA SER A 127 1.41 27.35 0.87
C SER A 127 1.57 25.83 0.81
N MET A 128 2.67 25.37 0.23
CA MET A 128 3.00 23.97 0.04
C MET A 128 4.50 23.80 0.23
N ARG A 129 4.89 22.92 1.15
CA ARG A 129 6.29 22.58 1.42
C ARG A 129 6.42 21.10 1.69
N ALA A 130 7.32 20.43 0.98
CA ALA A 130 7.67 19.03 1.25
C ALA A 130 9.18 18.83 1.20
N GLU A 131 9.68 17.89 1.99
CA GLU A 131 11.10 17.58 2.07
C GLU A 131 11.32 16.07 2.24
N GLY A 132 12.40 15.56 1.67
CA GLY A 132 12.83 14.17 1.81
C GLY A 132 13.85 13.78 0.76
N GLY A 133 14.75 12.86 1.09
CA GLY A 133 15.76 12.34 0.16
C GLY A 133 16.76 13.39 -0.32
N GLY A 134 16.92 14.49 0.43
CA GLY A 134 17.72 15.66 0.00
C GLY A 134 17.04 16.51 -1.08
N LEU A 135 15.75 16.28 -1.34
CA LEU A 135 14.88 17.04 -2.23
C LEU A 135 13.96 17.94 -1.43
N THR A 136 13.64 19.11 -1.99
CA THR A 136 12.67 20.04 -1.38
C THR A 136 11.72 20.63 -2.42
N PHE A 137 10.45 20.73 -2.03
CA PHE A 137 9.41 21.49 -2.71
C PHE A 137 9.03 22.68 -1.84
N THR A 138 8.96 23.86 -2.45
CA THR A 138 8.47 25.09 -1.80
C THR A 138 7.59 25.84 -2.78
N SER A 139 6.39 26.24 -2.36
CA SER A 139 5.52 27.09 -3.19
C SER A 139 5.55 28.56 -2.78
N THR A 140 5.24 29.41 -3.75
CA THR A 140 4.89 30.82 -3.58
C THR A 140 3.68 31.15 -4.43
N THR A 141 2.85 32.10 -4.00
CA THR A 141 1.69 32.54 -4.79
C THR A 141 2.07 33.72 -5.67
N VAL A 142 1.87 33.58 -6.98
CA VAL A 142 2.09 34.66 -7.97
C VAL A 142 0.74 35.20 -8.44
N ARG A 143 0.56 36.52 -8.33
CA ARG A 143 -0.68 37.18 -8.74
C ARG A 143 -0.96 36.95 -10.23
N GLY A 144 -2.17 36.51 -10.55
CA GLY A 144 -2.60 36.26 -11.93
C GLY A 144 -2.13 34.93 -12.52
N LEU A 145 -1.26 34.18 -11.83
CA LEU A 145 -0.87 32.83 -12.22
C LEU A 145 -1.41 31.78 -11.24
N GLY A 146 -1.19 31.96 -9.94
CA GLY A 146 -1.56 30.99 -8.90
C GLY A 146 -0.32 30.45 -8.18
N ILE A 147 -0.32 29.15 -7.87
CA ILE A 147 0.74 28.49 -7.11
C ILE A 147 1.96 28.26 -8.02
N LEU A 148 3.09 28.87 -7.67
CA LEU A 148 4.39 28.63 -8.27
C LEU A 148 5.21 27.73 -7.35
N LEU A 149 5.56 26.54 -7.81
CA LEU A 149 6.36 25.55 -7.09
C LEU A 149 7.81 25.60 -7.56
N GLN A 150 8.73 25.67 -6.60
CA GLN A 150 10.16 25.53 -6.83
C GLN A 150 10.62 24.16 -6.34
N PHE A 151 11.35 23.45 -7.19
CA PHE A 151 11.99 22.18 -6.84
C PHE A 151 13.49 22.37 -6.70
N ASN A 152 14.03 21.95 -5.56
CA ASN A 152 15.47 22.00 -5.32
C ASN A 152 16.00 20.63 -4.92
N SER A 153 17.22 20.32 -5.36
CA SER A 153 17.98 19.14 -4.95
C SER A 153 19.27 19.59 -4.27
N SER A 154 19.52 19.10 -3.06
CA SER A 154 20.81 19.31 -2.41
C SER A 154 21.92 18.53 -3.12
N HIS A 155 23.14 19.09 -3.22
CA HIS A 155 24.27 18.48 -3.92
C HIS A 155 24.72 17.13 -3.31
N HIS A 156 24.37 16.84 -2.05
CA HIS A 156 24.73 15.61 -1.35
C HIS A 156 24.03 14.35 -1.90
N VAL A 157 22.91 14.50 -2.63
CA VAL A 157 22.18 13.39 -3.25
C VAL A 157 23.03 12.66 -4.32
N ARG A 158 24.01 13.33 -4.94
CA ARG A 158 24.87 12.72 -5.97
C ARG A 158 25.84 11.65 -5.43
N HIS A 159 26.19 11.71 -4.14
CA HIS A 159 27.06 10.73 -3.48
C HIS A 159 26.29 9.69 -2.66
N GLN A 160 25.07 10.00 -2.21
CA GLN A 160 24.14 9.09 -1.53
C GLN A 160 23.20 8.34 -2.49
N LYS A 161 23.71 7.91 -3.65
CA LYS A 161 22.96 7.14 -4.66
C LYS A 161 22.31 5.86 -4.14
N ILE A 162 22.58 5.43 -2.91
CA ILE A 162 22.11 4.17 -2.34
C ILE A 162 21.00 4.39 -1.28
N GLU A 163 20.87 5.60 -0.71
CA GLU A 163 19.90 5.85 0.36
C GLU A 163 18.57 6.45 -0.13
N ALA A 164 18.56 7.23 -1.21
CA ALA A 164 17.34 7.85 -1.73
C ALA A 164 16.25 6.82 -2.12
N TRP A 165 16.66 5.68 -2.67
CA TRP A 165 15.78 4.55 -3.04
C TRP A 165 15.01 3.94 -1.88
N ARG A 166 15.48 4.15 -0.65
CA ARG A 166 14.85 3.57 0.53
C ARG A 166 13.44 4.12 0.76
N HIS A 167 13.14 5.27 0.18
CA HIS A 167 11.93 6.03 0.46
C HIS A 167 10.96 6.09 -0.72
N PHE A 168 11.31 5.55 -1.89
CA PHE A 168 10.40 5.58 -3.03
C PHE A 168 9.23 4.65 -2.83
N THR A 169 8.04 5.16 -3.13
CA THR A 169 6.82 4.36 -3.06
C THR A 169 6.52 3.68 -4.38
N ILE A 170 5.68 2.66 -4.33
CA ILE A 170 5.20 1.94 -5.51
C ILE A 170 4.54 2.95 -6.47
N PRO A 171 4.91 2.97 -7.76
CA PRO A 171 4.41 3.96 -8.71
C PRO A 171 3.11 3.50 -9.38
N CYS A 172 2.08 3.16 -8.59
CA CYS A 172 0.74 2.81 -9.10
C CYS A 172 -0.33 3.74 -8.52
N GLU A 173 -1.51 3.78 -9.14
CA GLU A 173 -2.63 4.64 -8.73
C GLU A 173 -3.08 4.31 -7.30
N GLU A 174 -3.12 3.03 -6.95
CA GLU A 174 -3.59 2.55 -5.66
C GLU A 174 -2.63 2.93 -4.53
N ALA A 175 -1.32 2.84 -4.77
CA ALA A 175 -0.31 3.29 -3.81
C ALA A 175 -0.26 4.82 -3.68
N ASP A 176 -0.55 5.56 -4.76
CA ASP A 176 -0.69 7.02 -4.70
C ASP A 176 -1.91 7.40 -3.86
N ALA A 177 -3.06 6.76 -4.12
CA ALA A 177 -4.32 6.98 -3.40
C ALA A 177 -4.16 6.75 -1.89
N LEU A 178 -3.39 5.73 -1.47
CA LEU A 178 -3.04 5.50 -0.06
C LEU A 178 -2.36 6.72 0.57
N GLY A 179 -1.53 7.44 -0.19
CA GLY A 179 -0.89 8.67 0.26
C GLY A 179 -1.86 9.81 0.54
N PHE A 180 -3.08 9.76 0.00
CA PHE A 180 -4.17 10.71 0.29
C PHE A 180 -5.16 10.16 1.34
N GLY A 181 -4.78 9.09 2.04
CA GLY A 181 -5.69 8.45 2.99
C GLY A 181 -6.74 7.57 2.33
N ILE A 182 -6.61 7.17 1.06
CA ILE A 182 -7.64 6.40 0.35
C ILE A 182 -7.16 4.97 0.09
N VAL A 183 -7.84 3.97 0.66
CA VAL A 183 -7.63 2.56 0.31
C VAL A 183 -8.56 2.20 -0.82
N LYS A 184 -8.00 2.09 -2.02
CA LYS A 184 -8.72 1.62 -3.20
C LYS A 184 -9.19 0.19 -2.98
N VAL A 185 -10.48 -0.07 -3.20
CA VAL A 185 -11.02 -1.44 -3.19
C VAL A 185 -11.11 -1.91 -4.64
N CYS A 186 -10.20 -2.79 -5.05
CA CYS A 186 -10.12 -3.23 -6.46
C CYS A 186 -11.04 -4.42 -6.75
N GLU A 187 -11.36 -5.21 -5.73
CA GLU A 187 -12.05 -6.47 -5.91
C GLU A 187 -13.55 -6.28 -5.93
N ARG A 188 -14.13 -6.37 -7.13
CA ARG A 188 -15.58 -6.24 -7.33
C ARG A 188 -16.42 -7.21 -6.51
N TYR A 189 -15.86 -8.33 -6.05
CA TYR A 189 -16.58 -9.30 -5.21
C TYR A 189 -16.68 -8.86 -3.74
N LEU A 190 -15.93 -7.83 -3.33
CA LEU A 190 -16.07 -7.23 -2.01
C LEU A 190 -17.28 -6.29 -1.95
N LEU A 191 -17.74 -5.71 -3.07
CA LEU A 191 -18.85 -4.74 -3.10
C LEU A 191 -18.67 -3.55 -2.12
N LEU A 192 -17.45 -3.26 -1.68
CA LEU A 192 -17.12 -2.12 -0.83
C LEU A 192 -16.74 -0.92 -1.69
N SER A 193 -17.10 0.27 -1.22
CA SER A 193 -16.58 1.54 -1.74
C SER A 193 -15.10 1.68 -1.42
N ASP A 194 -14.41 2.59 -2.10
CA ASP A 194 -13.07 3.02 -1.67
C ASP A 194 -13.12 3.53 -0.23
N LEU A 195 -12.21 3.05 0.60
CA LEU A 195 -12.21 3.38 2.03
C LEU A 195 -11.41 4.67 2.23
N ILE A 196 -12.06 5.70 2.74
CA ILE A 196 -11.40 6.98 3.06
C ILE A 196 -10.97 6.93 4.53
N LEU A 197 -9.72 7.26 4.80
CA LEU A 197 -9.04 7.18 6.10
C LEU A 197 -8.29 8.49 6.34
N ASP A 198 -9.00 9.61 6.28
CA ASP A 198 -8.43 10.91 6.64
C ASP A 198 -8.49 11.15 8.16
N ASP A 199 -7.79 12.20 8.59
CA ASP A 199 -7.65 12.59 10.00
C ASP A 199 -8.97 13.13 10.61
N GLU A 200 -10.08 13.23 9.85
CA GLU A 200 -11.33 13.86 10.31
C GLU A 200 -12.24 12.91 11.10
N GLY A 201 -11.89 11.63 11.26
CA GLY A 201 -12.58 10.68 12.14
C GLY A 201 -13.96 10.18 11.66
N ASP A 202 -14.70 11.00 10.90
CA ASP A 202 -16.00 10.65 10.30
C ASP A 202 -15.89 9.51 9.29
N CYS A 203 -14.76 9.47 8.56
CA CYS A 203 -14.39 8.47 7.57
C CYS A 203 -14.44 7.01 8.07
N VAL A 204 -14.05 6.79 9.33
CA VAL A 204 -14.13 5.46 9.96
C VAL A 204 -15.58 5.00 10.10
N GLN A 205 -16.50 5.89 10.44
CA GLN A 205 -17.91 5.53 10.60
C GLN A 205 -18.54 5.14 9.26
N GLU A 206 -18.20 5.85 8.18
CA GLU A 206 -18.69 5.53 6.84
C GLU A 206 -18.22 4.15 6.38
N ILE A 207 -16.95 3.82 6.60
CA ILE A 207 -16.40 2.49 6.30
C ILE A 207 -17.15 1.39 7.04
N LEU A 208 -17.40 1.57 8.34
CA LEU A 208 -18.09 0.56 9.14
C LEU A 208 -19.57 0.43 8.72
N ARG A 209 -20.19 1.53 8.25
CA ARG A 209 -21.54 1.49 7.65
C ARG A 209 -21.54 0.73 6.31
N ASP A 210 -20.54 0.94 5.46
CA ASP A 210 -20.39 0.20 4.19
C ASP A 210 -20.16 -1.30 4.44
N LEU A 211 -19.50 -1.64 5.55
CA LEU A 211 -19.37 -3.00 6.08
C LEU A 211 -20.66 -3.53 6.75
N SER A 212 -21.78 -2.80 6.64
CA SER A 212 -23.07 -3.16 7.24
C SER A 212 -23.02 -3.42 8.75
N MET A 213 -22.12 -2.76 9.47
CA MET A 213 -22.03 -2.87 10.92
C MET A 213 -23.15 -2.06 11.60
N ASP A 214 -23.67 -2.59 12.71
CA ASP A 214 -24.71 -1.91 13.48
C ASP A 214 -24.23 -0.57 14.07
N ARG A 215 -25.13 0.40 14.15
CA ARG A 215 -24.82 1.76 14.63
C ARG A 215 -24.26 1.77 16.04
N GLU A 216 -24.78 0.95 16.96
CA GLU A 216 -24.29 0.86 18.33
C GLU A 216 -22.84 0.39 18.37
N LEU A 217 -22.47 -0.54 17.50
CA LEU A 217 -21.11 -1.05 17.37
C LEU A 217 -20.16 0.00 16.80
N ILE A 218 -20.60 0.78 15.82
CA ILE A 218 -19.83 1.90 15.28
C ILE A 218 -19.56 2.94 16.36
N GLU A 219 -20.58 3.29 17.15
CA GLU A 219 -20.44 4.24 18.26
C GLU A 219 -19.47 3.69 19.34
N ARG A 220 -19.59 2.40 19.71
CA ARG A 220 -18.62 1.74 20.62
C ARG A 220 -17.21 1.74 20.05
N PHE A 221 -17.02 1.52 18.75
CA PHE A 221 -15.71 1.57 18.11
C PHE A 221 -15.12 2.97 18.22
N CYS A 222 -15.82 3.98 17.69
CA CYS A 222 -15.36 5.37 17.65
C CYS A 222 -15.02 5.92 19.04
N ASN A 223 -15.79 5.55 20.07
CA ASN A 223 -15.54 5.96 21.44
C ASN A 223 -14.26 5.34 22.06
N ASN A 224 -13.82 4.19 21.56
CA ASN A 224 -12.63 3.47 22.05
C ASN A 224 -11.35 3.76 21.24
N VAL A 225 -11.48 4.30 20.01
CA VAL A 225 -10.35 4.66 19.13
C VAL A 225 -9.26 5.52 19.80
N PRO A 226 -9.60 6.59 20.56
CA PRO A 226 -8.57 7.53 21.06
C PRO A 226 -7.57 6.90 22.04
N GLN A 227 -7.93 5.78 22.69
CA GLN A 227 -7.12 5.19 23.76
C GLN A 227 -6.20 4.06 23.29
N ARG A 228 -6.56 3.36 22.20
CA ARG A 228 -5.89 2.10 21.81
C ARG A 228 -5.34 2.11 20.37
N GLY A 229 -5.55 3.21 19.64
CA GLY A 229 -5.27 3.29 18.20
C GLY A 229 -6.32 2.53 17.40
N LEU A 230 -6.34 2.74 16.08
CA LEU A 230 -7.27 2.08 15.15
C LEU A 230 -6.85 0.62 14.90
N GLN A 231 -6.85 -0.20 15.95
CA GLN A 231 -6.61 -1.65 15.86
C GLN A 231 -7.74 -2.28 15.05
N GLY A 232 -7.40 -3.15 14.09
CA GLY A 232 -8.32 -3.66 13.06
C GLY A 232 -8.26 -2.88 11.75
N LEU A 233 -7.98 -1.57 11.76
CA LEU A 233 -7.84 -0.82 10.50
C LEU A 233 -6.62 -1.28 9.69
N GLY A 234 -5.54 -1.63 10.38
CA GLY A 234 -4.38 -2.25 9.74
C GLY A 234 -4.73 -3.57 9.05
N ASP A 235 -5.60 -4.37 9.66
CA ASP A 235 -6.07 -5.64 9.11
C ASP A 235 -6.95 -5.34 7.89
N LEU A 236 -7.92 -4.42 8.03
CA LEU A 236 -8.83 -4.00 6.96
C LEU A 236 -8.10 -3.61 5.68
N MET A 237 -7.04 -2.80 5.81
CA MET A 237 -6.22 -2.40 4.66
C MET A 237 -5.67 -3.63 3.91
N SER A 238 -5.08 -4.60 4.60
CA SER A 238 -4.53 -5.80 3.94
C SER A 238 -5.59 -6.78 3.43
N LEU A 239 -6.79 -6.75 4.00
CA LEU A 239 -7.91 -7.59 3.59
C LEU A 239 -8.59 -7.06 2.32
N ALA A 240 -8.69 -5.73 2.20
CA ALA A 240 -9.45 -5.05 1.14
C ALA A 240 -8.59 -4.47 0.01
N ALA A 241 -7.33 -4.09 0.28
CA ALA A 241 -6.49 -3.44 -0.71
C ALA A 241 -6.01 -4.41 -1.82
N PRO A 242 -5.82 -3.90 -3.05
CA PRO A 242 -5.19 -4.65 -4.12
C PRO A 242 -3.72 -4.93 -3.84
N PHE A 243 -3.19 -5.91 -4.57
CA PHE A 243 -1.76 -6.09 -4.70
C PHE A 243 -1.15 -4.97 -5.55
N MET A 244 -0.30 -4.13 -4.95
CA MET A 244 0.25 -2.94 -5.61
C MET A 244 1.61 -3.14 -6.30
N PRO A 245 2.53 -4.03 -5.85
CA PRO A 245 3.84 -4.13 -6.47
C PRO A 245 3.74 -4.34 -7.97
N VAL A 246 4.44 -3.45 -8.70
CA VAL A 246 4.47 -3.49 -10.15
C VAL A 246 5.51 -4.52 -10.58
N ARG A 247 5.10 -5.44 -11.44
CA ARG A 247 5.97 -6.50 -11.96
C ARG A 247 7.23 -5.92 -12.60
N GLY A 248 8.39 -6.49 -12.29
CA GLY A 248 9.69 -5.97 -12.73
C GLY A 248 10.27 -4.84 -11.86
N LEU A 249 9.52 -4.31 -10.89
CA LEU A 249 10.03 -3.36 -9.90
C LEU A 249 10.24 -4.05 -8.56
N ARG A 250 11.36 -3.72 -7.89
CA ARG A 250 11.67 -4.18 -6.52
C ARG A 250 11.16 -3.23 -5.44
N VAL A 251 10.39 -2.21 -5.83
CA VAL A 251 9.86 -1.21 -4.92
C VAL A 251 8.60 -1.77 -4.26
N ARG A 252 8.59 -1.79 -2.93
CA ARG A 252 7.44 -2.24 -2.14
C ARG A 252 6.91 -1.20 -1.15
N ASN A 253 7.48 0.00 -1.14
CA ASN A 253 7.10 0.96 -0.12
C ASN A 253 5.75 1.58 -0.41
N ILE A 254 4.95 1.73 0.62
CA ILE A 254 3.69 2.48 0.60
C ILE A 254 3.70 3.51 1.71
N MET A 255 2.92 4.58 1.50
CA MET A 255 2.79 5.63 2.51
C MET A 255 2.00 5.15 3.71
N LYS A 256 2.34 5.71 4.88
CA LYS A 256 1.52 5.55 6.08
C LYS A 256 0.29 6.46 5.95
N ILE A 257 -0.89 5.84 6.02
CA ILE A 257 -2.19 6.48 5.79
C ILE A 257 -2.53 7.48 6.91
N HIS A 258 -2.33 7.10 8.17
CA HIS A 258 -2.74 7.89 9.33
C HIS A 258 -1.65 7.88 10.42
N ARG A 259 -1.56 8.94 11.24
CA ARG A 259 -0.54 9.05 12.31
C ARG A 259 -0.63 7.90 13.31
N ASP A 260 -1.85 7.54 13.68
CA ASP A 260 -2.18 6.48 14.65
C ASP A 260 -2.45 5.12 14.00
N PHE A 261 -2.13 4.97 12.71
CA PHE A 261 -2.23 3.67 12.06
C PHE A 261 -1.32 2.66 12.77
N CYS A 262 -1.93 1.56 13.21
CA CYS A 262 -1.29 0.43 13.86
C CYS A 262 -1.02 -0.67 12.82
N PRO A 263 0.20 -1.24 12.76
CA PRO A 263 0.46 -2.38 11.89
C PRO A 263 -0.51 -3.53 12.20
N SER A 264 -0.99 -4.20 11.15
CA SER A 264 -1.84 -5.38 11.28
C SER A 264 -1.11 -6.55 11.93
N HIS A 265 -1.88 -7.45 12.55
CA HIS A 265 -1.34 -8.69 13.14
C HIS A 265 -0.79 -9.62 12.05
N PHE A 266 -1.25 -9.47 10.81
CA PHE A 266 -0.73 -10.20 9.66
C PHE A 266 0.61 -9.67 9.16
N ASN A 267 1.15 -8.60 9.76
CA ASN A 267 2.50 -8.10 9.46
C ASN A 267 3.56 -8.66 10.43
N CYS A 268 3.16 -9.31 11.52
CA CYS A 268 4.07 -9.76 12.57
C CYS A 268 4.41 -11.24 12.48
N TRP A 269 5.64 -11.60 12.86
CA TRP A 269 6.08 -13.00 12.86
C TRP A 269 5.17 -13.88 13.72
N GLU A 270 4.71 -13.35 14.84
CA GLU A 270 3.81 -14.01 15.77
C GLU A 270 2.49 -14.43 15.10
N GLY A 271 1.90 -13.55 14.30
CA GLY A 271 0.68 -13.84 13.55
C GLY A 271 0.89 -14.95 12.51
N PHE A 272 2.00 -14.92 11.77
CA PHE A 272 2.38 -15.99 10.83
C PHE A 272 2.59 -17.32 11.54
N HIS A 273 3.30 -17.32 12.66
CA HIS A 273 3.59 -18.52 13.42
C HIS A 273 2.31 -19.17 13.95
N VAL A 274 1.40 -18.37 14.51
CA VAL A 274 0.11 -18.86 15.01
C VAL A 274 -0.75 -19.41 13.87
N PHE A 275 -0.79 -18.73 12.73
CA PHE A 275 -1.50 -19.21 11.54
C PHE A 275 -0.98 -20.59 11.09
N GLU A 276 0.34 -20.73 10.93
CA GLU A 276 1.00 -22.00 10.59
C GLU A 276 0.68 -23.10 11.61
N LEU A 277 0.88 -22.81 12.89
CA LEU A 277 0.66 -23.75 13.98
C LEU A 277 -0.77 -24.27 14.02
N ARG A 278 -1.75 -23.38 13.88
CA ARG A 278 -3.17 -23.75 13.94
C ARG A 278 -3.61 -24.52 12.69
N LEU A 279 -3.13 -24.14 11.52
CA LEU A 279 -3.41 -24.86 10.27
C LEU A 279 -2.79 -26.27 10.28
N GLU A 280 -1.58 -26.42 10.80
CA GLU A 280 -0.92 -27.72 11.00
C GLU A 280 -1.71 -28.60 11.98
N LYS A 281 -2.16 -28.05 13.11
CA LYS A 281 -2.98 -28.80 14.09
C LYS A 281 -4.28 -29.33 13.48
N LEU A 282 -4.96 -28.53 12.67
CA LEU A 282 -6.18 -28.96 11.96
C LEU A 282 -5.87 -30.05 10.93
N TYR A 283 -4.77 -29.92 10.18
CA TYR A 283 -4.31 -30.94 9.25
C TYR A 283 -4.01 -32.28 9.94
N GLN A 284 -3.29 -32.27 11.06
CA GLN A 284 -2.95 -33.48 11.81
C GLN A 284 -4.18 -34.19 12.41
N ARG A 285 -5.25 -33.46 12.69
CA ARG A 285 -6.52 -34.01 13.19
C ARG A 285 -7.42 -34.55 12.07
N GLY A 286 -7.08 -34.30 10.81
CA GLY A 286 -7.98 -34.61 9.68
C GLY A 286 -9.18 -33.66 9.58
N GLU A 287 -9.10 -32.49 10.22
CA GLU A 287 -10.13 -31.44 10.28
C GLU A 287 -9.91 -30.36 9.21
N CYS A 288 -9.13 -30.67 8.18
CA CYS A 288 -8.66 -29.71 7.18
C CYS A 288 -9.35 -29.96 5.84
N SER A 289 -9.97 -28.92 5.27
CA SER A 289 -10.51 -28.98 3.91
C SER A 289 -9.38 -29.07 2.87
N GLU A 290 -9.75 -29.36 1.62
CA GLU A 290 -8.79 -29.33 0.50
C GLU A 290 -8.15 -27.95 0.35
N GLN A 291 -8.95 -26.88 0.48
CA GLN A 291 -8.44 -25.51 0.40
C GLN A 291 -7.45 -25.22 1.53
N MET A 292 -7.79 -25.56 2.78
CA MET A 292 -6.90 -25.35 3.91
C MET A 292 -5.59 -26.17 3.80
N ALA A 293 -5.68 -27.39 3.28
CA ALA A 293 -4.51 -28.23 3.01
C ALA A 293 -3.61 -27.62 1.91
N HIS A 294 -4.22 -27.03 0.88
CA HIS A 294 -3.52 -26.29 -0.16
C HIS A 294 -2.83 -25.04 0.41
N LEU A 295 -3.53 -24.20 1.19
CA LEU A 295 -2.94 -23.03 1.85
C LEU A 295 -1.74 -23.40 2.73
N ARG A 296 -1.84 -24.51 3.45
CA ARG A 296 -0.74 -25.05 4.27
C ARG A 296 0.47 -25.41 3.40
N ALA A 297 0.25 -26.12 2.30
CA ALA A 297 1.32 -26.51 1.39
C ALA A 297 2.02 -25.29 0.79
N GLU A 298 1.27 -24.27 0.38
CA GLU A 298 1.82 -23.02 -0.14
C GLU A 298 2.58 -22.22 0.93
N PHE A 299 2.05 -22.15 2.16
CA PHE A 299 2.75 -21.52 3.28
C PHE A 299 4.11 -22.19 3.53
N GLN A 300 4.15 -23.52 3.56
CA GLN A 300 5.38 -24.30 3.74
C GLN A 300 6.34 -24.11 2.57
N ARG A 301 5.83 -24.11 1.33
CA ARG A 301 6.62 -23.86 0.12
C ARG A 301 7.28 -22.48 0.15
N MET A 302 6.55 -21.44 0.55
CA MET A 302 7.10 -20.08 0.71
C MET A 302 8.17 -20.02 1.79
N LYS A 303 7.97 -20.73 2.91
CA LYS A 303 8.94 -20.82 4.00
C LYS A 303 10.23 -21.54 3.59
N ASP A 304 10.12 -22.59 2.79
CA ASP A 304 11.27 -23.36 2.32
C ASP A 304 12.04 -22.64 1.21
N THR A 305 11.32 -22.05 0.26
CA THR A 305 11.91 -21.35 -0.90
C THR A 305 12.50 -20.00 -0.50
N TRP A 306 11.81 -19.28 0.38
CA TRP A 306 12.11 -17.88 0.70
C TRP A 306 12.35 -17.64 2.18
N LYS A 307 12.95 -18.61 2.88
CA LYS A 307 13.16 -18.59 4.34
C LYS A 307 13.58 -17.21 4.87
N GLU A 308 14.59 -16.59 4.28
CA GLU A 308 15.12 -15.30 4.74
C GLU A 308 14.11 -14.14 4.62
N HIS A 309 13.20 -14.16 3.65
CA HIS A 309 12.22 -13.08 3.42
C HIS A 309 10.84 -13.39 4.04
N TRP A 310 10.48 -14.67 4.08
CA TRP A 310 9.23 -15.16 4.64
C TRP A 310 9.25 -15.17 6.16
N THR A 311 10.35 -15.58 6.81
CA THR A 311 10.40 -15.65 8.28
C THR A 311 10.94 -14.38 8.93
N ASN A 312 11.93 -13.71 8.32
CA ASN A 312 12.47 -12.50 8.93
C ASN A 312 11.54 -11.32 8.65
N GLN A 313 11.06 -10.67 9.71
CA GLN A 313 10.60 -9.30 9.59
C GLN A 313 11.80 -8.43 9.27
N VAL A 314 11.96 -8.05 8.01
CA VAL A 314 12.83 -6.93 7.63
C VAL A 314 12.15 -5.61 8.02
N GLN A 315 11.70 -5.49 9.28
CA GLN A 315 10.92 -4.32 9.73
C GLN A 315 11.80 -3.12 10.09
N ASP A 316 13.06 -3.33 10.45
CA ASP A 316 13.98 -2.26 10.84
C ASP A 316 15.37 -2.32 10.20
N SER A 317 15.65 -3.29 9.33
CA SER A 317 16.92 -3.26 8.61
C SER A 317 16.82 -2.27 7.45
N SER A 318 17.87 -1.45 7.31
CA SER A 318 18.08 -0.54 6.18
C SER A 318 18.12 -1.25 4.81
N GLU A 319 17.92 -2.57 4.77
CA GLU A 319 17.84 -3.42 3.58
C GLU A 319 16.40 -3.81 3.21
N GLY A 320 15.40 -3.25 3.89
CA GLY A 320 13.96 -3.50 3.67
C GLY A 320 13.45 -3.40 2.23
N ASN A 321 14.22 -2.86 1.29
CA ASN A 321 13.83 -2.78 -0.13
C ASN A 321 14.51 -3.81 -1.03
N LYS A 322 15.40 -4.65 -0.50
CA LYS A 322 16.08 -5.71 -1.26
C LYS A 322 15.28 -6.99 -1.18
N VAL A 323 14.17 -7.04 -1.91
CA VAL A 323 13.40 -8.26 -2.09
C VAL A 323 13.68 -8.82 -3.48
N PRO A 324 13.99 -10.13 -3.62
CA PRO A 324 14.13 -10.76 -4.92
C PRO A 324 12.87 -10.59 -5.76
N GLU A 325 13.04 -10.34 -7.05
CA GLU A 325 11.91 -10.20 -7.96
C GLU A 325 11.00 -11.44 -7.97
N GLY A 326 11.61 -12.64 -8.02
CA GLY A 326 10.87 -13.91 -7.97
C GLY A 326 10.01 -14.07 -6.71
N TYR A 327 10.41 -13.50 -5.57
CA TYR A 327 9.58 -13.53 -4.37
C TYR A 327 8.32 -12.68 -4.51
N LEU A 328 8.43 -11.49 -5.09
CA LEU A 328 7.26 -10.62 -5.33
C LEU A 328 6.32 -11.23 -6.37
N GLU A 329 6.87 -11.88 -7.41
CA GLU A 329 6.06 -12.60 -8.41
C GLU A 329 5.31 -13.78 -7.81
N GLU A 330 5.94 -14.56 -6.92
CA GLU A 330 5.26 -15.66 -6.22
C GLU A 330 4.19 -15.15 -5.25
N LEU A 331 4.47 -14.07 -4.50
CA LEU A 331 3.45 -13.43 -3.66
C LEU A 331 2.27 -12.92 -4.47
N GLN A 332 2.53 -12.34 -5.65
CA GLN A 332 1.47 -11.90 -6.55
C GLN A 332 0.63 -13.09 -7.04
N SER A 333 1.28 -14.20 -7.42
CA SER A 333 0.59 -15.42 -7.85
C SER A 333 -0.31 -15.98 -6.75
N LEU A 334 0.18 -16.05 -5.51
CA LEU A 334 -0.61 -16.50 -4.36
C LEU A 334 -1.76 -15.54 -4.04
N TRP A 335 -1.51 -14.23 -4.15
CA TRP A 335 -2.56 -13.23 -3.99
C TRP A 335 -3.64 -13.38 -5.06
N ASP A 336 -3.28 -13.58 -6.34
CA ASP A 336 -4.23 -13.80 -7.43
C ASP A 336 -5.03 -15.09 -7.25
N GLU A 337 -4.39 -16.18 -6.83
CA GLU A 337 -5.02 -17.47 -6.57
C GLU A 337 -6.05 -17.40 -5.44
N THR A 338 -5.65 -16.85 -4.29
CA THR A 338 -6.56 -16.65 -3.15
C THR A 338 -7.70 -15.70 -3.49
N SER A 339 -7.44 -14.65 -4.29
CA SER A 339 -8.46 -13.73 -4.77
C SER A 339 -9.45 -14.37 -5.73
N ASN A 340 -8.99 -15.29 -6.58
CA ASN A 340 -9.85 -16.06 -7.46
C ASN A 340 -10.71 -17.05 -6.67
N TYR A 341 -10.13 -17.75 -5.69
CA TYR A 341 -10.89 -18.61 -4.78
C TYR A 341 -12.01 -17.84 -4.08
N LEU A 342 -11.71 -16.69 -3.47
CA LEU A 342 -12.71 -15.87 -2.78
C LEU A 342 -13.82 -15.39 -3.73
N ARG A 343 -13.44 -14.98 -4.95
CA ARG A 343 -14.39 -14.57 -5.98
C ARG A 343 -15.32 -15.71 -6.40
N ASP A 344 -14.78 -16.90 -6.60
CA ASP A 344 -15.54 -18.05 -7.07
C ASP A 344 -16.43 -18.59 -5.95
N SER A 345 -15.92 -18.66 -4.71
CA SER A 345 -16.69 -18.99 -3.51
C SER A 345 -17.85 -18.01 -3.28
N ALA A 346 -17.64 -16.71 -3.51
CA ALA A 346 -18.71 -15.71 -3.43
C ALA A 346 -19.80 -15.91 -4.50
N ARG A 347 -19.46 -16.51 -5.65
CA ARG A 347 -20.41 -16.78 -6.74
C ARG A 347 -21.18 -18.08 -6.56
N THR A 348 -20.51 -19.15 -6.12
CA THR A 348 -21.07 -20.50 -6.06
C THR A 348 -21.75 -20.80 -4.73
N GLY A 349 -21.27 -20.20 -3.64
CA GLY A 349 -21.69 -20.54 -2.28
C GLY A 349 -23.05 -20.01 -1.83
N GLY A 350 -23.79 -19.28 -2.67
CA GLY A 350 -25.08 -18.68 -2.28
C GLY A 350 -24.99 -17.53 -1.27
N PHE A 351 -23.81 -17.26 -0.71
CA PHE A 351 -23.59 -16.12 0.18
C PHE A 351 -23.09 -14.89 -0.60
N GLY A 352 -23.89 -14.37 -1.53
CA GLY A 352 -23.51 -13.31 -2.49
C GLY A 352 -23.03 -11.97 -1.91
N SER A 353 -23.01 -11.81 -0.57
CA SER A 353 -22.46 -10.68 0.18
C SER A 353 -21.34 -11.08 1.17
N SER A 354 -20.85 -12.32 1.14
CA SER A 354 -20.12 -12.94 2.27
C SER A 354 -18.73 -12.42 2.54
N VAL A 355 -17.92 -12.04 1.53
CA VAL A 355 -16.53 -11.69 1.83
C VAL A 355 -16.46 -10.34 2.55
N ALA A 356 -17.29 -9.37 2.16
CA ALA A 356 -17.46 -8.15 2.95
C ALA A 356 -17.97 -8.45 4.36
N SER A 357 -18.97 -9.32 4.51
CA SER A 357 -19.47 -9.73 5.82
C SER A 357 -18.39 -10.47 6.65
N LEU A 358 -17.52 -11.26 6.03
CA LEU A 358 -16.39 -11.94 6.68
C LEU A 358 -15.34 -10.93 7.14
N ILE A 359 -15.01 -9.94 6.31
CA ILE A 359 -14.15 -8.81 6.71
C ILE A 359 -14.80 -8.07 7.87
N SER A 360 -16.09 -7.77 7.79
CA SER A 360 -16.84 -7.07 8.84
C SER A 360 -16.83 -7.84 10.15
N GLY A 361 -17.09 -9.15 10.10
CA GLY A 361 -17.02 -10.05 11.25
C GLY A 361 -15.60 -10.12 11.83
N HIS A 362 -14.56 -10.18 11.00
CA HIS A 362 -13.16 -10.13 11.44
C HIS A 362 -12.83 -8.81 12.14
N ILE A 363 -13.20 -7.68 11.53
CA ILE A 363 -12.97 -6.35 12.11
C ILE A 363 -13.73 -6.19 13.41
N PHE A 364 -14.97 -6.67 13.49
CA PHE A 364 -15.74 -6.72 14.73
C PHE A 364 -14.99 -7.47 15.85
N GLN A 365 -14.43 -8.65 15.56
CA GLN A 365 -13.63 -9.38 16.54
C GLN A 365 -12.36 -8.61 16.95
N ALA A 366 -11.66 -8.02 15.98
CA ALA A 366 -10.47 -7.20 16.25
C ALA A 366 -10.75 -6.01 17.17
N ILE A 367 -11.99 -5.51 17.19
CA ILE A 367 -12.44 -4.41 18.03
C ILE A 367 -12.75 -4.86 19.47
N GLU A 368 -13.39 -6.01 19.64
CA GLU A 368 -13.77 -6.55 20.96
C GLU A 368 -12.59 -7.19 21.71
N ASP A 369 -11.55 -7.65 21.00
CA ASP A 369 -10.42 -8.40 21.55
C ASP A 369 -9.53 -7.70 22.60
N PRO A 370 -9.31 -6.37 22.62
CA PRO A 370 -8.42 -5.74 23.60
C PRO A 370 -8.78 -6.04 25.05
N GLU A 371 -10.07 -6.08 25.41
CA GLU A 371 -10.50 -6.44 26.76
C GLU A 371 -10.20 -7.91 27.10
N MET A 372 -10.19 -8.78 26.10
CA MET A 372 -9.94 -10.21 26.27
C MET A 372 -8.46 -10.52 26.38
N VAL A 373 -7.62 -9.82 25.63
CA VAL A 373 -6.17 -9.87 25.80
C VAL A 373 -5.80 -9.34 27.19
N ASP A 374 -6.41 -8.23 27.63
CA ASP A 374 -6.18 -7.68 28.97
C ASP A 374 -6.64 -8.64 30.09
N LYS A 375 -7.68 -9.46 29.86
CA LYS A 375 -8.08 -10.55 30.76
C LYS A 375 -7.12 -11.75 30.71
N ALA A 376 -6.65 -12.12 29.52
CA ALA A 376 -5.67 -13.20 29.35
C ALA A 376 -4.29 -12.83 29.92
N ASP A 377 -3.94 -11.54 29.92
CA ASP A 377 -2.77 -10.95 30.57
C ASP A 377 -2.72 -11.30 32.07
N GLN A 378 -3.88 -11.45 32.71
CA GLN A 378 -4.02 -11.77 34.14
C GLN A 378 -3.92 -13.28 34.44
N ASP A 379 -3.93 -14.13 33.40
CA ASP A 379 -3.87 -15.59 33.51
C ASP A 379 -2.50 -16.10 33.04
N GLU A 380 -1.58 -16.34 33.98
CA GLU A 380 -0.22 -16.83 33.70
C GLU A 380 -0.19 -18.15 32.89
N GLY A 381 -1.26 -18.95 32.93
CA GLY A 381 -1.38 -20.18 32.13
C GLY A 381 -1.52 -19.88 30.64
N LYS A 382 -2.32 -18.87 30.29
CA LYS A 382 -2.57 -18.47 28.90
C LYS A 382 -1.37 -17.81 28.22
N HIS A 383 -0.51 -17.14 28.99
CA HIS A 383 0.77 -16.64 28.48
C HIS A 383 1.65 -17.76 27.90
N LYS A 384 1.69 -18.91 28.58
CA LYS A 384 2.48 -20.06 28.12
C LYS A 384 1.85 -20.74 26.91
N GLU A 385 0.53 -20.81 26.86
CA GLU A 385 -0.21 -21.39 25.72
C GLU A 385 -0.05 -20.55 24.45
N PHE A 386 -0.28 -19.23 24.53
CA PHE A 386 -0.15 -18.33 23.38
C PHE A 386 1.31 -18.03 23.00
N GLY A 387 2.23 -18.21 23.94
CA GLY A 387 3.67 -18.02 23.75
C GLY A 387 4.42 -19.26 23.28
N GLU A 388 3.75 -20.40 23.12
CA GLU A 388 4.40 -21.66 22.75
C GLU A 388 5.13 -21.50 21.39
N GLY A 389 6.43 -21.81 21.37
CA GLY A 389 7.26 -21.70 20.15
C GLY A 389 7.78 -20.29 19.85
N LEU A 390 7.40 -19.26 20.61
CA LEU A 390 7.92 -17.90 20.44
C LEU A 390 9.19 -17.66 21.27
N ASN A 391 10.19 -17.02 20.66
CA ASN A 391 11.35 -16.53 21.42
C ASN A 391 10.95 -15.35 22.32
N LYS A 392 11.64 -15.18 23.47
CA LYS A 392 11.38 -14.13 24.48
C LYS A 392 11.34 -12.68 23.95
N SER A 393 11.85 -12.42 22.75
CA SER A 393 11.83 -11.11 22.10
C SER A 393 10.52 -10.75 21.40
N HIS A 394 9.58 -11.69 21.29
CA HIS A 394 8.34 -11.54 20.54
C HIS A 394 7.18 -11.08 21.43
N SER A 395 6.25 -10.34 20.83
CA SER A 395 5.04 -9.85 21.47
C SER A 395 4.01 -10.97 21.56
N TRP A 396 4.00 -11.66 22.70
CA TRP A 396 3.01 -12.69 23.00
C TRP A 396 1.56 -12.18 22.85
N ARG A 397 1.30 -10.89 23.12
CA ARG A 397 -0.02 -10.26 22.90
C ARG A 397 -0.47 -10.33 21.45
N THR A 398 0.46 -10.21 20.52
CA THR A 398 0.16 -10.25 19.09
C THR A 398 -0.18 -11.67 18.64
N ALA A 399 0.51 -12.68 19.18
CA ALA A 399 0.15 -14.08 18.99
C ALA A 399 -1.20 -14.43 19.64
N ALA A 400 -1.44 -13.97 20.88
CA ALA A 400 -2.69 -14.21 21.59
C ALA A 400 -3.90 -13.73 20.79
N ARG A 401 -3.80 -12.55 20.15
CA ARG A 401 -4.85 -12.04 19.26
C ARG A 401 -5.08 -12.91 18.05
N MET A 402 -4.00 -13.36 17.39
CA MET A 402 -4.16 -14.27 16.26
C MET A 402 -4.80 -15.60 16.66
N HIS A 403 -4.51 -16.10 17.87
CA HIS A 403 -5.21 -17.26 18.43
C HIS A 403 -6.70 -16.97 18.64
N LEU A 404 -7.03 -15.82 19.25
CA LEU A 404 -8.41 -15.39 19.46
C LEU A 404 -9.19 -15.26 18.13
N TYR A 405 -8.58 -14.70 17.09
CA TYR A 405 -9.18 -14.64 15.76
C TYR A 405 -9.57 -16.02 15.24
N ILE A 406 -8.68 -17.01 15.37
CA ILE A 406 -8.92 -18.38 14.91
C ILE A 406 -9.96 -19.09 15.80
N ASP A 407 -9.88 -18.92 17.12
CA ASP A 407 -10.82 -19.53 18.07
C ASP A 407 -12.24 -18.95 17.91
N ARG A 408 -12.37 -17.73 17.36
CA ARG A 408 -13.65 -17.05 17.11
C ARG A 408 -14.16 -17.13 15.68
N ILE A 409 -13.53 -17.91 14.80
CA ILE A 409 -14.11 -18.25 13.49
C ILE A 409 -15.60 -18.68 13.62
N PRO A 410 -16.01 -19.48 14.63
CA PRO A 410 -17.42 -19.78 14.88
C PRO A 410 -18.34 -18.56 14.97
N MET A 411 -17.94 -17.56 15.75
CA MET A 411 -18.71 -16.34 15.92
C MET A 411 -18.76 -15.52 14.63
N ILE A 412 -17.66 -15.49 13.87
CA ILE A 412 -17.61 -14.80 12.57
C ILE A 412 -18.58 -15.47 11.59
N VAL A 413 -18.60 -16.81 11.52
CA VAL A 413 -19.52 -17.55 10.64
C VAL A 413 -20.97 -17.28 11.02
N GLN A 414 -21.31 -17.32 12.32
CA GLN A 414 -22.66 -17.01 12.79
C GLN A 414 -23.07 -15.57 12.45
N PHE A 415 -22.17 -14.61 12.66
CA PHE A 415 -22.35 -13.21 12.29
C PHE A 415 -22.67 -13.06 10.80
N VAL A 416 -21.87 -13.70 9.93
CA VAL A 416 -22.06 -13.66 8.47
C VAL A 416 -23.39 -14.28 8.05
N GLN A 417 -23.85 -15.31 8.76
CA GLN A 417 -25.11 -15.99 8.48
C GLN A 417 -26.34 -15.27 9.04
N GLY A 418 -26.15 -14.20 9.83
CA GLY A 418 -27.26 -13.51 10.51
C GLY A 418 -28.00 -14.42 11.50
N ARG A 419 -27.31 -15.41 12.08
CA ARG A 419 -27.89 -16.31 13.10
C ARG A 419 -27.65 -15.71 14.48
N ASP A 420 -28.72 -15.35 15.17
CA ASP A 420 -28.66 -14.92 16.57
C ASP A 420 -28.53 -16.14 17.50
N ASN A 421 -27.49 -16.16 18.35
CA ASN A 421 -27.37 -17.02 19.54
C ASN A 421 -27.54 -18.55 19.33
N ILE A 422 -26.62 -19.19 18.63
CA ILE A 422 -26.47 -20.65 18.71
C ILE A 422 -25.06 -20.97 19.20
N ASP A 423 -24.93 -21.63 20.35
CA ASP A 423 -23.65 -22.23 20.80
C ASP A 423 -23.30 -23.39 19.86
N LEU A 424 -22.74 -23.08 18.68
CA LEU A 424 -22.21 -24.10 17.76
C LEU A 424 -20.82 -24.48 18.21
N THR A 425 -20.59 -25.76 18.43
CA THR A 425 -19.24 -26.30 18.61
C THR A 425 -18.50 -26.30 17.26
N MET A 426 -17.16 -26.20 17.24
CA MET A 426 -16.40 -26.26 15.98
C MET A 426 -16.71 -27.52 15.14
N HIS A 427 -17.16 -28.60 15.78
CA HIS A 427 -17.51 -29.86 15.12
C HIS A 427 -18.84 -29.76 14.33
N GLU A 428 -19.81 -28.98 14.79
CA GLU A 428 -21.12 -28.80 14.13
C GLU A 428 -21.06 -27.83 12.94
N MET A 429 -19.95 -27.08 12.81
CA MET A 429 -19.73 -26.11 11.75
C MET A 429 -19.13 -26.66 10.46
N PHE A 430 -18.68 -27.92 10.43
CA PHE A 430 -18.11 -28.50 9.21
C PHE A 430 -19.15 -28.65 8.09
N GLU A 431 -20.44 -28.43 8.35
CA GLU A 431 -21.46 -28.24 7.32
C GLU A 431 -21.32 -26.90 6.57
N ASP A 432 -20.69 -25.89 7.17
CA ASP A 432 -20.40 -24.56 6.60
C ASP A 432 -18.91 -24.39 6.24
N SER A 433 -18.27 -25.47 5.78
CA SER A 433 -16.83 -25.53 5.47
C SER A 433 -16.35 -24.39 4.56
N LEU A 434 -17.21 -23.91 3.65
CA LEU A 434 -16.88 -22.86 2.70
C LEU A 434 -16.57 -21.51 3.36
N LEU A 435 -17.28 -21.11 4.42
CA LEU A 435 -17.02 -19.83 5.10
C LEU A 435 -15.73 -19.88 5.92
N ILE A 436 -15.46 -21.04 6.53
CA ILE A 436 -14.20 -21.30 7.23
C ILE A 436 -13.03 -21.22 6.25
N ASP A 437 -13.15 -21.92 5.11
CA ASP A 437 -12.14 -21.91 4.05
C ASP A 437 -11.91 -20.49 3.49
N ALA A 438 -12.99 -19.74 3.26
CA ALA A 438 -12.93 -18.37 2.81
C ALA A 438 -12.21 -17.47 3.82
N TRP A 439 -12.48 -17.64 5.12
CA TRP A 439 -11.78 -16.88 6.16
C TRP A 439 -10.27 -17.21 6.18
N TRP A 440 -9.89 -18.49 6.18
CA TRP A 440 -8.48 -18.89 6.13
C TRP A 440 -7.77 -18.36 4.89
N THR A 441 -8.45 -18.40 3.74
CA THR A 441 -7.95 -17.88 2.47
C THR A 441 -7.76 -16.36 2.53
N LEU A 442 -8.72 -15.65 3.14
CA LEU A 442 -8.69 -14.20 3.31
C LEU A 442 -7.52 -13.76 4.21
N ILE A 443 -7.27 -14.47 5.31
CA ILE A 443 -6.13 -14.18 6.19
C ILE A 443 -4.79 -14.47 5.48
N PHE A 444 -4.69 -15.58 4.75
CA PHE A 444 -3.47 -15.91 4.01
C PHE A 444 -3.18 -14.86 2.90
N LYS A 445 -4.23 -14.40 2.20
CA LYS A 445 -4.13 -13.29 1.24
C LYS A 445 -3.61 -12.02 1.89
N ALA A 446 -4.13 -11.65 3.07
CA ALA A 446 -3.67 -10.49 3.82
C ALA A 446 -2.20 -10.60 4.27
N MET A 447 -1.76 -11.80 4.66
CA MET A 447 -0.36 -12.09 4.96
C MET A 447 0.54 -11.92 3.72
N CYS A 448 0.12 -12.42 2.56
CA CYS A 448 0.84 -12.22 1.30
C CYS A 448 0.96 -10.73 0.97
N TRP A 449 -0.13 -9.97 1.16
CA TRP A 449 -0.13 -8.52 0.99
C TRP A 449 0.91 -7.86 1.91
N HIS A 450 0.94 -8.18 3.21
CA HIS A 450 1.93 -7.59 4.12
C HIS A 450 3.37 -7.94 3.78
N ARG A 451 3.63 -9.10 3.21
CA ARG A 451 4.98 -9.48 2.74
C ARG A 451 5.40 -8.74 1.48
N ALA A 452 4.42 -8.36 0.67
CA ALA A 452 4.60 -7.63 -0.57
C ALA A 452 4.72 -6.12 -0.39
N HIS A 453 4.32 -5.56 0.77
CA HIS A 453 4.29 -4.12 1.01
C HIS A 453 5.06 -3.73 2.27
N TYR A 454 5.80 -2.62 2.20
CA TYR A 454 6.49 -2.03 3.34
C TYR A 454 5.94 -0.64 3.63
N MET A 455 5.32 -0.44 4.79
CA MET A 455 4.84 0.88 5.18
C MET A 455 5.98 1.74 5.71
N ILE A 456 6.22 2.88 5.08
CA ILE A 456 7.26 3.82 5.50
C ILE A 456 6.88 4.40 6.87
N LYS A 457 7.70 4.13 7.89
CA LYS A 457 7.50 4.68 9.24
C LYS A 457 7.74 6.20 9.22
N GLY A 458 6.67 6.99 9.38
CA GLY A 458 6.72 8.46 9.41
C GLY A 458 7.43 9.09 10.63
N LYS A 459 8.28 8.37 11.39
CA LYS A 459 8.92 8.88 12.63
C LYS A 459 10.45 8.83 12.64
N THR A 460 11.10 8.34 11.59
CA THR A 460 12.56 8.47 11.48
C THR A 460 12.90 9.90 11.09
N ARG A 461 13.21 10.74 12.10
CA ARG A 461 13.90 12.05 12.01
C ARG A 461 13.96 12.64 10.60
N GLY A 462 12.90 13.35 10.18
CA GLY A 462 12.86 14.08 8.90
C GLY A 462 11.96 13.48 7.81
N TYR A 463 11.42 12.28 7.99
CA TYR A 463 10.49 11.64 7.05
C TYR A 463 9.19 11.30 7.77
N GLY A 464 8.21 12.20 7.70
CA GLY A 464 7.02 12.15 8.55
C GLY A 464 6.12 13.36 8.36
N GLY A 465 5.74 13.62 7.12
CA GLY A 465 4.90 14.76 6.79
C GLY A 465 3.53 14.72 7.46
N ILE A 466 2.82 15.84 7.40
CA ILE A 466 1.40 15.93 7.73
C ILE A 466 0.63 14.98 6.79
N PRO A 467 -0.33 14.19 7.31
CA PRO A 467 -1.22 13.40 6.48
C PRO A 467 -1.90 14.28 5.42
N VAL A 468 -2.06 13.74 4.22
CA VAL A 468 -2.73 14.46 3.14
C VAL A 468 -4.21 14.12 3.15
N ASN A 469 -5.04 15.15 3.21
CA ASN A 469 -6.49 14.99 3.14
C ASN A 469 -6.92 14.45 1.77
N SER A 470 -7.87 13.52 1.79
CA SER A 470 -8.46 12.84 0.62
C SER A 470 -9.03 13.81 -0.43
N LYS A 471 -9.49 15.00 -0.04
CA LYS A 471 -9.99 16.05 -0.94
C LYS A 471 -8.98 16.52 -1.99
N PHE A 472 -7.68 16.36 -1.71
CA PHE A 472 -6.64 16.73 -2.67
C PHE A 472 -6.35 15.62 -3.69
N HIS A 473 -6.86 14.41 -3.48
CA HIS A 473 -6.80 13.34 -4.46
C HIS A 473 -7.53 13.78 -5.73
N ASN A 474 -6.87 13.66 -6.89
CA ASN A 474 -7.37 14.16 -8.17
C ASN A 474 -7.69 15.67 -8.24
N SER A 475 -7.24 16.48 -7.26
CA SER A 475 -7.42 17.94 -7.30
C SER A 475 -6.87 18.53 -8.59
N LYS A 476 -7.68 19.33 -9.28
CA LYS A 476 -7.34 20.00 -10.55
C LYS A 476 -6.82 21.43 -10.35
N LEU A 477 -6.54 21.84 -9.11
CA LEU A 477 -5.97 23.15 -8.80
C LEU A 477 -4.59 23.26 -9.49
N PRO A 478 -4.39 24.21 -10.42
CA PRO A 478 -3.16 24.30 -11.19
C PRO A 478 -1.96 24.71 -10.33
N VAL A 479 -0.83 24.06 -10.60
CA VAL A 479 0.48 24.37 -10.02
C VAL A 479 1.48 24.57 -11.15
N TYR A 480 2.32 25.60 -11.05
CA TYR A 480 3.33 25.93 -12.05
C TYR A 480 4.72 25.67 -11.49
N ILE A 481 5.53 24.88 -12.17
CA ILE A 481 6.83 24.40 -11.67
C ILE A 481 7.94 25.16 -12.40
N VAL A 482 8.86 25.77 -11.64
CA VAL A 482 10.02 26.54 -12.16
C VAL A 482 11.33 25.88 -11.79
#